data_AF-A0A7R9ZHK9-F1
#
_entry.id   AF-A0A7R9ZHK9-F1
#
_cell.length_a   1.000
_cell.length_b   1.000
_cell.length_c   1.000
_cell.angle_alpha   90.00
_cell.angle_beta   90.00
_cell.angle_gamma   90.00
#
_symmetry.space_group_name_H-M   'P 1'
#
loop_
_entity.id
_entity.type
_entity.pdbx_description
1 polymer ?
#
loop_
_entity_poly.entity_id
_entity_poly.type
_entity_poly.pdbx_seq_one_letter_code
_entity_poly.pdbx_strand_id
1 'polypeptide(L)'
;MASNHVAESRNSELQSPRRKVYVAGLFDTSSYESWTPSEILEVAVDLINDHEDGWFDDVLDDGTELVLSFANSGCDPEMSLPAYWDLRTKWNEEETEEADLSRSTPRVHGVVGCRCSDATAIVARVAGLESIPMVSPVSSAADLSNPVKYPSFFRLVGPDDERGQVGA
;
A
#
# COMPACT_ATOMS: atom_id res chain seq x y z
N MET A 1 48.85 -41.67 -13.00
CA MET A 1 48.10 -41.05 -11.89
C MET A 1 47.18 -40.01 -12.50
N ALA A 2 45.97 -40.43 -12.89
CA ALA A 2 44.94 -39.52 -13.39
C ALA A 2 44.13 -39.03 -12.18
N SER A 3 44.16 -37.73 -11.93
CA SER A 3 43.44 -37.10 -10.83
C SER A 3 41.97 -36.93 -11.22
N ASN A 4 41.08 -37.59 -10.51
CA ASN A 4 39.63 -37.42 -10.62
C ASN A 4 39.25 -36.06 -10.00
N HIS A 5 38.98 -35.06 -10.82
CA HIS A 5 38.20 -33.90 -10.38
C HIS A 5 36.72 -34.26 -10.39
N VAL A 6 36.20 -34.56 -9.20
CA VAL A 6 34.77 -34.57 -8.92
C VAL A 6 34.29 -33.12 -9.02
N ALA A 7 33.52 -32.81 -10.07
CA ALA A 7 32.80 -31.56 -10.17
C ALA A 7 31.59 -31.66 -9.23
N GLU A 8 31.66 -31.03 -8.07
CA GLU A 8 30.51 -30.79 -7.21
C GLU A 8 29.53 -29.87 -7.97
N SER A 9 28.39 -30.43 -8.36
CA SER A 9 27.28 -29.68 -8.91
C SER A 9 26.70 -28.76 -7.84
N ARG A 10 27.06 -27.47 -7.90
CA ARG A 10 26.35 -26.41 -7.21
C ARG A 10 24.97 -26.23 -7.86
N ASN A 11 24.00 -27.03 -7.43
CA ASN A 11 22.59 -26.66 -7.52
C ASN A 11 22.33 -25.59 -6.45
N SER A 12 22.72 -24.35 -6.71
CA SER A 12 21.97 -23.23 -6.13
C SER A 12 20.70 -23.15 -6.96
N GLU A 13 19.59 -23.61 -6.40
CA GLU A 13 18.28 -23.21 -6.90
C GLU A 13 18.32 -21.69 -7.11
N LEU A 14 18.16 -21.25 -8.35
CA LEU A 14 17.83 -19.88 -8.65
C LEU A 14 16.48 -19.64 -7.97
N GLN A 15 16.50 -19.23 -6.71
CA GLN A 15 15.32 -18.74 -6.02
C GLN A 15 14.76 -17.65 -6.92
N SER A 16 13.57 -17.90 -7.48
CA SER A 16 12.85 -16.89 -8.24
C SER A 16 12.79 -15.63 -7.38
N PRO A 17 13.02 -14.43 -7.93
CA PRO A 17 12.96 -13.21 -7.13
C PRO A 17 11.62 -13.16 -6.40
N ARG A 18 11.67 -12.96 -5.08
CA ARG A 18 10.47 -12.79 -4.26
C ARG A 18 9.60 -11.70 -4.89
N ARG A 19 8.34 -12.03 -5.18
CA ARG A 19 7.39 -11.04 -5.72
C ARG A 19 7.12 -10.01 -4.64
N LYS A 20 7.03 -8.74 -5.02
CA LYS A 20 6.75 -7.64 -4.08
C LYS A 20 5.40 -7.03 -4.37
N VAL A 21 4.58 -6.85 -3.33
CA VAL A 21 3.33 -6.09 -3.38
C VAL A 21 3.55 -4.80 -2.60
N TYR A 22 3.57 -3.69 -3.32
CA TYR A 22 3.77 -2.36 -2.72
C TYR A 22 2.45 -1.74 -2.29
N VAL A 23 2.37 -1.30 -1.03
CA VAL A 23 1.21 -0.61 -0.46
C VAL A 23 1.63 0.75 0.10
N ALA A 24 0.91 1.80 -0.31
CA ALA A 24 1.13 3.16 0.19
C ALA A 24 0.24 3.43 1.40
N GLY A 25 0.82 4.00 2.47
CA GLY A 25 0.10 4.48 3.64
C GLY A 25 0.04 6.01 3.68
N LEU A 26 -1.16 6.57 3.74
CA LEU A 26 -1.39 8.01 3.84
C LEU A 26 -2.07 8.34 5.18
N PHE A 27 -1.28 8.82 6.13
CA PHE A 27 -1.74 9.09 7.49
C PHE A 27 -1.43 10.54 7.89
N ASP A 28 -2.21 11.09 8.81
CA ASP A 28 -1.90 12.40 9.39
C ASP A 28 -0.92 12.19 10.54
N THR A 29 0.37 12.39 10.25
CA THR A 29 1.45 12.27 11.24
C THR A 29 1.79 13.61 11.89
N SER A 30 1.20 14.71 11.43
CA SER A 30 1.43 16.07 11.93
C SER A 30 0.53 16.47 13.10
N SER A 31 -0.71 15.99 13.13
CA SER A 31 -1.69 16.47 14.13
C SER A 31 -1.84 15.56 15.35
N TYR A 32 -1.32 14.33 15.31
CA TYR A 32 -1.47 13.35 16.38
C TYR A 32 -0.17 12.57 16.59
N GLU A 33 0.63 12.97 17.59
CA GLU A 33 1.92 12.35 17.91
C GLU A 33 1.84 11.07 18.77
N SER A 34 0.66 10.65 19.25
CA SER A 34 0.57 9.71 20.39
C SER A 34 0.12 8.26 20.11
N TRP A 35 -0.15 7.88 18.86
CA TRP A 35 -0.17 6.50 18.35
C TRP A 35 -0.48 6.59 16.86
N THR A 36 0.51 6.36 15.99
CA THR A 36 0.30 6.64 14.57
C THR A 36 -0.32 5.41 13.90
N PRO A 37 -1.42 5.52 13.14
CA PRO A 37 -1.98 4.38 12.40
C PRO A 37 -0.98 3.69 11.46
N SER A 38 0.13 4.35 11.11
CA SER A 38 1.27 3.75 10.43
C SER A 38 1.94 2.63 11.21
N GLU A 39 2.19 2.78 12.52
CA GLU A 39 2.85 1.75 13.34
C GLU A 39 2.02 0.46 13.42
N ILE A 40 0.70 0.58 13.53
CA ILE A 40 -0.20 -0.58 13.54
C ILE A 40 -0.16 -1.30 12.19
N LEU A 41 -0.14 -0.54 11.09
CA LEU A 41 -0.08 -1.11 9.75
C LEU A 41 1.28 -1.76 9.49
N GLU A 42 2.38 -1.18 9.99
CA GLU A 42 3.72 -1.81 9.95
C GLU A 42 3.71 -3.15 10.65
N VAL A 43 3.25 -3.21 11.90
CA VAL A 43 3.17 -4.48 12.65
C VAL A 43 2.28 -5.51 11.94
N ALA A 44 1.14 -5.09 11.38
CA ALA A 44 0.28 -6.00 10.64
C ALA A 44 0.97 -6.59 9.40
N VAL A 45 1.82 -5.81 8.72
CA VAL A 45 2.59 -6.29 7.58
C VAL A 45 3.77 -7.15 8.00
N ASP A 46 4.43 -6.82 9.11
CA ASP A 46 5.48 -7.68 9.68
C ASP A 46 4.91 -9.06 10.03
N LEU A 47 3.71 -9.11 10.64
CA LEU A 47 3.01 -10.37 10.94
C LEU A 47 2.56 -11.13 9.69
N ILE A 48 2.26 -10.45 8.58
CA ILE A 48 1.89 -11.13 7.33
C ILE A 48 3.13 -11.67 6.60
N ASN A 49 4.25 -10.96 6.70
CA ASN A 49 5.51 -11.35 6.06
C ASN A 49 6.30 -12.39 6.89
N ASP A 50 5.98 -12.53 8.18
CA ASP A 50 6.49 -13.62 9.01
C ASP A 50 5.61 -14.86 8.78
N HIS A 51 6.21 -15.91 8.24
CA HIS A 51 5.53 -17.18 7.97
C HIS A 51 6.01 -18.29 8.91
N GLU A 52 6.65 -17.94 10.03
CA GLU A 52 7.23 -18.89 10.99
C GLU A 52 6.66 -18.78 12.41
N ASP A 53 5.84 -17.76 12.70
CA ASP A 53 5.33 -17.48 14.05
C ASP A 53 3.99 -18.14 14.37
N GLY A 54 3.34 -18.76 13.38
CA GLY A 54 2.04 -19.44 13.50
C GLY A 54 0.84 -18.52 13.29
N TRP A 55 1.04 -17.25 12.97
CA TRP A 55 0.00 -16.26 12.66
C TRP A 55 0.08 -15.83 11.20
N PHE A 56 -1.02 -15.97 10.47
CA PHE A 56 -1.09 -15.58 9.04
C PHE A 56 -0.08 -16.27 8.11
N ASP A 57 0.59 -17.35 8.53
CA ASP A 57 1.52 -18.14 7.71
C ASP A 57 0.93 -18.58 6.35
N ASP A 58 -0.40 -18.73 6.26
CA ASP A 58 -1.12 -19.13 5.05
C ASP A 58 -1.47 -17.97 4.10
N VAL A 59 -1.21 -16.74 4.51
CA VAL A 59 -1.41 -15.52 3.72
C VAL A 59 -0.12 -15.21 2.98
N LEU A 60 -0.15 -15.13 1.64
CA LEU A 60 1.04 -14.85 0.80
C LEU A 60 2.18 -15.88 0.96
N ASP A 61 1.83 -17.15 1.21
CA ASP A 61 2.77 -18.27 1.42
C ASP A 61 3.61 -18.67 0.19
N ASP A 62 3.41 -18.00 -0.96
CA ASP A 62 4.17 -18.22 -2.20
C ASP A 62 5.51 -17.47 -2.24
N GLY A 63 5.92 -16.88 -1.12
CA GLY A 63 7.14 -16.07 -0.99
C GLY A 63 6.96 -14.63 -1.48
N THR A 64 5.71 -14.17 -1.65
CA THR A 64 5.40 -12.77 -1.91
C THR A 64 5.63 -11.93 -0.65
N GLU A 65 6.34 -10.82 -0.79
CA GLU A 65 6.62 -9.85 0.26
C GLU A 65 5.69 -8.64 0.12
N LEU A 66 5.00 -8.28 1.20
CA LEU A 66 4.23 -7.06 1.28
C LEU A 66 5.14 -5.92 1.74
N VAL A 67 5.24 -4.85 0.95
CA VAL A 67 6.17 -3.73 1.18
C VAL A 67 5.39 -2.44 1.41
N LEU A 68 5.64 -1.78 2.54
CA LEU A 68 4.98 -0.53 2.91
C LEU A 68 5.87 0.70 2.71
N SER A 69 5.24 1.82 2.39
CA SER A 69 5.82 3.14 2.59
C SER A 69 4.75 4.14 2.98
N PHE A 70 5.10 5.07 3.86
CA PHE A 70 4.17 6.06 4.40
C PHE A 70 4.51 7.46 3.92
N ALA A 71 3.49 8.31 3.86
CA ALA A 71 3.64 9.75 3.69
C ALA A 71 2.58 10.49 4.51
N ASN A 72 2.92 11.71 4.92
CA ASN A 72 2.00 12.56 5.67
C ASN A 72 0.92 13.12 4.74
N SER A 73 -0.34 12.78 5.02
CA SER A 73 -1.51 13.38 4.37
C SER A 73 -1.97 14.68 5.04
N GLY A 74 -1.54 14.92 6.28
CA GLY A 74 -1.83 16.11 7.08
C GLY A 74 -3.31 16.46 7.23
N CYS A 75 -4.21 15.49 7.04
CA CYS A 75 -5.66 15.72 7.00
C CYS A 75 -6.08 16.80 5.96
N ASP A 76 -5.26 17.02 4.94
CA ASP A 76 -5.39 18.17 4.02
C ASP A 76 -5.37 17.68 2.56
N PRO A 77 -6.36 18.05 1.72
CA PRO A 77 -6.31 17.79 0.29
C PRO A 77 -5.04 18.28 -0.41
N GLU A 78 -4.49 19.44 -0.01
CA GLU A 78 -3.31 20.05 -0.64
C GLU A 78 -2.02 19.29 -0.30
N MET A 79 -1.95 18.63 0.86
CA MET A 79 -0.81 17.79 1.25
C MET A 79 -0.97 16.33 0.78
N SER A 80 -2.18 15.80 0.85
CA SER A 80 -2.44 14.37 0.59
C SER A 80 -2.24 13.97 -0.87
N LEU A 81 -2.58 14.83 -1.84
CA LEU A 81 -2.40 14.50 -3.26
C LEU A 81 -0.91 14.44 -3.67
N PRO A 82 -0.04 15.42 -3.35
CA PRO A 82 1.40 15.30 -3.58
C PRO A 82 2.01 14.10 -2.84
N ALA A 83 1.62 13.86 -1.59
CA ALA A 83 2.08 12.70 -0.82
C ALA A 83 1.73 11.36 -1.49
N TYR A 84 0.51 11.23 -2.03
CA TYR A 84 0.14 10.09 -2.86
C TYR A 84 1.01 9.99 -4.11
N TRP A 85 1.26 11.13 -4.78
CA TRP A 85 2.03 11.19 -6.02
C TRP A 85 3.48 10.71 -5.84
N ASP A 86 4.10 11.09 -4.73
CA ASP A 86 5.45 10.66 -4.38
C ASP A 86 5.49 9.14 -4.11
N LEU A 87 4.54 8.62 -3.34
CA LEU A 87 4.45 7.20 -3.04
C LEU A 87 4.15 6.34 -4.27
N ARG A 88 3.26 6.77 -5.19
CA ARG A 88 2.93 5.98 -6.38
C ARG A 88 4.12 5.80 -7.34
N THR A 89 5.09 6.72 -7.31
CA THR A 89 6.30 6.64 -8.13
C THR A 89 7.53 6.12 -7.37
N LYS A 90 7.47 6.02 -6.04
CA LYS A 90 8.62 5.70 -5.19
C LYS A 90 9.42 4.49 -5.64
N TRP A 91 8.74 3.41 -5.97
CA TRP A 91 9.40 2.14 -6.31
C TRP A 91 9.82 2.03 -7.78
N ASN A 92 9.62 3.08 -8.60
CA ASN A 92 9.97 3.05 -10.03
C ASN A 92 11.47 2.98 -10.27
N GLU A 93 12.27 3.37 -9.28
CA GLU A 93 13.73 3.51 -9.39
C GLU A 93 14.51 2.24 -9.01
N GLU A 94 13.91 1.30 -8.24
CA GLU A 94 14.63 0.14 -7.71
C GLU A 94 14.90 -0.99 -8.75
N GLU A 95 14.35 -0.89 -9.97
CA GLU A 95 14.34 -2.01 -10.91
C GLU A 95 14.85 -1.73 -12.34
N THR A 96 15.33 -0.53 -12.66
CA THR A 96 15.82 -0.25 -14.03
C THR A 96 17.02 0.68 -14.07
N GLU A 97 18.18 0.16 -14.52
CA GLU A 97 19.33 0.97 -14.97
C GLU A 97 19.01 1.82 -16.23
N GLU A 98 17.82 1.69 -16.82
CA GLU A 98 17.32 2.53 -17.90
C GLU A 98 15.86 2.89 -17.59
N ALA A 99 15.65 3.97 -16.83
CA ALA A 99 14.31 4.51 -16.58
C ALA A 99 13.76 5.11 -17.88
N ASP A 100 13.09 4.28 -18.68
CA ASP A 100 12.25 4.77 -19.77
C ASP A 100 11.11 5.61 -19.19
N LEU A 101 11.15 6.92 -19.42
CA LEU A 101 10.13 7.89 -19.03
C LEU A 101 8.73 7.53 -19.56
N SER A 102 8.62 6.59 -20.51
CA SER A 102 7.35 6.03 -21.00
C SER A 102 6.73 4.97 -20.06
N ARG A 103 7.48 4.46 -19.08
CA ARG A 103 7.06 3.44 -18.10
C ARG A 103 6.95 3.96 -16.67
N SER A 104 6.50 5.21 -16.46
CA SER A 104 6.04 5.68 -15.15
C SER A 104 4.69 5.03 -14.77
N THR A 105 4.63 3.70 -14.84
CA THR A 105 3.52 2.91 -14.34
C THR A 105 3.53 3.03 -12.82
N PRO A 106 2.40 3.33 -12.17
CA PRO A 106 2.32 3.26 -10.72
C PRO A 106 2.76 1.87 -10.28
N ARG A 107 3.77 1.81 -9.40
CA ARG A 107 4.19 0.54 -8.80
C ARG A 107 3.43 0.22 -7.53
N VAL A 108 2.65 1.17 -7.03
CA VAL A 108 1.78 0.93 -5.90
C VAL A 108 0.59 0.06 -6.33
N HIS A 109 0.36 -1.01 -5.58
CA HIS A 109 -0.72 -1.96 -5.81
C HIS A 109 -1.98 -1.62 -5.00
N GLY A 110 -1.84 -0.82 -3.95
CA GLY A 110 -2.97 -0.38 -3.13
C GLY A 110 -2.59 0.76 -2.18
N VAL A 111 -3.60 1.48 -1.70
CA VAL A 111 -3.45 2.61 -0.77
C VAL A 111 -4.25 2.35 0.49
N VAL A 112 -3.68 2.63 1.65
CA VAL A 112 -4.37 2.67 2.94
C VAL A 112 -4.40 4.11 3.45
N GLY A 113 -5.57 4.60 3.86
CA GLY A 113 -5.81 5.98 4.27
C GLY A 113 -6.85 6.67 3.39
N CYS A 114 -6.97 7.99 3.39
CA CYS A 114 -6.55 8.93 4.44
C CYS A 114 -7.52 8.86 5.64
N ARG A 115 -7.27 9.66 6.67
CA ARG A 115 -8.17 9.84 7.83
C ARG A 115 -9.36 10.76 7.53
N CYS A 116 -9.08 11.92 6.94
CA CYS A 116 -10.07 12.97 6.76
C CYS A 116 -10.74 12.81 5.41
N SER A 117 -12.08 12.87 5.39
CA SER A 117 -12.88 12.58 4.20
C SER A 117 -12.51 13.42 2.99
N ASP A 118 -12.15 14.70 3.18
CA ASP A 118 -11.73 15.59 2.09
C ASP A 118 -10.37 15.18 1.49
N ALA A 119 -9.40 14.85 2.34
CA ALA A 119 -8.10 14.31 1.91
C ALA A 119 -8.27 12.94 1.23
N THR A 120 -9.15 12.08 1.76
CA THR A 120 -9.50 10.81 1.11
C THR A 120 -10.13 11.05 -0.26
N ALA A 121 -11.05 12.01 -0.39
CA ALA A 121 -11.77 12.24 -1.63
C ALA A 121 -10.84 12.60 -2.79
N ILE A 122 -9.82 13.44 -2.57
CA ILE A 122 -8.92 13.82 -3.65
C ILE A 122 -8.03 12.64 -4.08
N VAL A 123 -7.48 11.88 -3.12
CA VAL A 123 -6.62 10.72 -3.42
C VAL A 123 -7.43 9.59 -4.05
N ALA A 124 -8.61 9.26 -3.53
CA ALA A 124 -9.47 8.19 -4.03
C ALA A 124 -9.91 8.43 -5.48
N ARG A 125 -10.10 9.70 -5.90
CA ARG A 125 -10.38 10.03 -7.29
C ARG A 125 -9.20 9.69 -8.20
N VAL A 126 -8.00 10.09 -7.81
CA VAL A 126 -6.80 9.87 -8.63
C VAL A 126 -6.44 8.39 -8.67
N ALA A 127 -6.44 7.70 -7.53
CA ALA A 127 -6.24 6.26 -7.46
C ALA A 127 -7.29 5.50 -8.32
N GLY A 128 -8.54 5.96 -8.33
CA GLY A 128 -9.61 5.43 -9.18
C GLY A 128 -9.37 5.55 -10.67
N LEU A 129 -8.73 6.63 -11.14
CA LEU A 129 -8.34 6.77 -12.55
C LEU A 129 -7.28 5.75 -12.96
N GLU A 130 -6.43 5.35 -12.03
CA GLU A 130 -5.35 4.36 -12.21
C GLU A 130 -5.81 2.93 -11.88
N SER A 131 -7.09 2.74 -11.49
CA SER A 131 -7.63 1.46 -10.99
C SER A 131 -6.88 0.90 -9.77
N ILE A 132 -6.28 1.77 -8.97
CA ILE A 132 -5.60 1.40 -7.72
C ILE A 132 -6.62 1.38 -6.59
N PRO A 133 -6.79 0.24 -5.89
CA PRO A 133 -7.70 0.16 -4.75
C PRO A 133 -7.19 1.02 -3.59
N MET A 134 -8.10 1.77 -2.97
CA MET A 134 -7.83 2.56 -1.78
C MET A 134 -8.78 2.16 -0.66
N VAL A 135 -8.24 1.85 0.52
CA VAL A 135 -9.01 1.49 1.72
C VAL A 135 -8.78 2.55 2.80
N SER A 136 -9.80 3.31 3.16
CA SER A 136 -9.72 4.19 4.33
C SER A 136 -10.16 3.46 5.60
N PRO A 137 -9.37 3.50 6.68
CA PRO A 137 -9.80 2.91 7.94
C PRO A 137 -10.90 3.72 8.64
N VAL A 138 -11.08 5.01 8.32
CA VAL A 138 -11.91 5.92 9.15
C VAL A 138 -12.70 7.00 8.40
N SER A 139 -12.52 7.20 7.09
CA SER A 139 -13.24 8.25 6.34
C SER A 139 -14.71 7.89 6.13
N SER A 140 -15.61 8.62 6.81
CA SER A 140 -17.03 8.27 6.94
C SER A 140 -17.97 9.05 6.01
N ALA A 141 -17.53 10.11 5.33
CA ALA A 141 -18.44 10.96 4.55
C ALA A 141 -19.33 10.15 3.58
N ALA A 142 -20.63 10.47 3.55
CA ALA A 142 -21.63 9.75 2.75
C ALA A 142 -21.26 9.74 1.26
N ASP A 143 -20.76 10.87 0.76
CA ASP A 143 -20.37 11.14 -0.63
C ASP A 143 -19.34 10.15 -1.18
N LEU A 144 -18.45 9.63 -0.33
CA LEU A 144 -17.42 8.66 -0.70
C LEU A 144 -18.01 7.31 -1.13
N SER A 145 -19.29 7.05 -0.84
CA SER A 145 -20.00 5.84 -1.27
C SER A 145 -20.39 5.87 -2.75
N ASN A 146 -20.15 6.97 -3.48
CA ASN A 146 -20.50 7.08 -4.89
C ASN A 146 -19.48 6.34 -5.78
N PRO A 147 -19.84 5.17 -6.36
CA PRO A 147 -18.90 4.35 -7.12
C PRO A 147 -18.56 4.93 -8.49
N VAL A 148 -19.34 5.90 -8.99
CA VAL A 148 -19.02 6.63 -10.22
C VAL A 148 -17.91 7.65 -9.96
N LYS A 149 -17.91 8.29 -8.78
CA LYS A 149 -16.89 9.27 -8.39
C LYS A 149 -15.63 8.61 -7.81
N TYR A 150 -15.78 7.47 -7.13
CA TYR A 150 -14.72 6.79 -6.38
C TYR A 150 -14.75 5.27 -6.67
N PRO A 151 -14.40 4.86 -7.91
CA PRO A 151 -14.66 3.50 -8.39
C PRO A 151 -13.83 2.40 -7.73
N SER A 152 -12.70 2.75 -7.11
CA SER A 152 -11.79 1.82 -6.42
C SER A 152 -11.66 2.11 -4.92
N PHE A 153 -12.61 2.87 -4.36
CA PHE A 153 -12.58 3.25 -2.95
C PHE A 153 -13.39 2.28 -2.08
N PHE A 154 -12.76 1.91 -0.96
CA PHE A 154 -13.33 1.07 0.09
C PHE A 154 -13.04 1.71 1.45
N ARG A 155 -13.77 1.29 2.47
CA ARG A 155 -13.53 1.73 3.85
C ARG A 155 -13.97 0.70 4.88
N LEU A 156 -13.39 0.79 6.06
CA LEU A 156 -13.68 -0.09 7.20
C LEU A 156 -14.80 0.44 8.11
N VAL A 157 -15.25 1.67 7.89
CA VAL A 157 -16.34 2.31 8.66
C VAL A 157 -17.59 2.49 7.81
N GLY A 158 -18.76 2.50 8.46
CA GLY A 158 -20.02 2.81 7.81
C GLY A 158 -20.08 4.27 7.31
N PRO A 159 -20.85 4.55 6.23
CA PRO A 159 -21.17 5.93 5.87
C PRO A 159 -21.82 6.68 7.01
N ASP A 160 -21.52 7.98 7.09
CA ASP A 160 -22.41 8.94 7.71
C ASP A 160 -23.74 8.96 6.94
N ASP A 161 -24.85 9.17 7.66
CA ASP A 161 -26.14 9.46 7.06
C ASP A 161 -26.21 10.91 6.55
N GLU A 162 -27.33 11.30 5.93
CA GLU A 162 -27.53 12.69 5.43
C GLU A 162 -27.47 13.76 6.54
N ARG A 163 -27.38 13.35 7.82
CA ARG A 163 -27.29 14.22 9.00
C ARG A 163 -25.92 14.15 9.68
N GLY A 164 -24.94 13.43 9.11
CA GLY A 164 -23.61 13.27 9.69
C GLY A 164 -23.55 12.29 10.86
N GLN A 165 -24.51 11.37 10.99
CA GLN A 165 -24.51 10.31 12.01
C GLN A 165 -24.00 9.01 11.41
N VAL A 166 -23.17 8.26 12.13
CA VAL A 166 -22.71 6.94 11.66
C VAL A 166 -23.90 5.99 11.49
N GLY A 167 -24.14 5.54 10.26
CA GLY A 167 -25.12 4.50 9.97
C GLY A 167 -24.57 3.14 10.39
N ALA A 168 -25.25 2.47 11.32
CA ALA A 168 -25.07 1.06 11.63
C ALA A 168 -26.23 0.24 11.05
#